data_AF-A0A1G6VXU4-F1
#
_entry.id   AF-A0A1G6VXU4-F1
#
_cell.length_a   1.000
_cell.length_b   1.000
_cell.length_c   1.000
_cell.angle_alpha   90.00
_cell.angle_beta   90.00
_cell.angle_gamma   90.00
#
_symmetry.space_group_name_H-M   'P 1'
#
loop_
_entity.id
_entity.type
_entity.pdbx_description
1 polymer ?
#
loop_
_entity_poly.entity_id
_entity_poly.type
_entity_poly.pdbx_seq_one_letter_code
_entity_poly.pdbx_strand_id
1 'polypeptide(L)'
;MCDKQWVQNCLRHNRNSAILMLSSMQLLNSDAVIQLADKIILIKEDEVVFNPLPKDFCVYKYGIDLNQVINEYLHEKTRFTESLEEFYKAIRRSLIKESFEVVKAYAEYSNSSSGLKCCPWYQFARILRNAISHDFHFRFNKYDLTLLPLTWHNVTIQSAMHDQQLSGDVLSHGISWDLYNEMVQFVNCH
;
A
#
# COMPACT_ATOMS: atom_id res chain seq x y z
N MET A 1 0.95 23.05 0.72
CA MET A 1 0.80 23.15 2.19
C MET A 1 0.44 21.75 2.67
N CYS A 2 1.27 21.13 3.53
CA CYS A 2 1.10 19.73 3.95
C CYS A 2 0.29 19.66 5.25
N ASP A 3 -0.89 20.30 5.27
CA ASP A 3 -1.74 20.30 6.46
C ASP A 3 -2.39 18.93 6.69
N LYS A 4 -2.92 18.72 7.91
CA LYS A 4 -3.56 17.47 8.32
C LYS A 4 -4.66 17.02 7.36
N GLN A 5 -5.46 17.96 6.86
CA GLN A 5 -6.58 17.66 5.96
C GLN A 5 -6.08 17.15 4.60
N TRP A 6 -5.02 17.77 4.07
CA TRP A 6 -4.36 17.32 2.84
C TRP A 6 -3.79 15.90 2.99
N VAL A 7 -3.09 15.62 4.08
CA VAL A 7 -2.50 14.30 4.40
C VAL A 7 -3.60 13.24 4.50
N GLN A 8 -4.69 13.56 5.20
CA GLN A 8 -5.86 12.67 5.29
C GLN A 8 -6.54 12.44 3.93
N ASN A 9 -6.52 13.41 3.00
CA ASN A 9 -7.01 13.20 1.63
C ASN A 9 -6.09 12.23 0.87
N CYS A 10 -4.78 12.42 0.97
CA CYS A 10 -3.79 11.54 0.33
C CYS A 10 -3.86 10.09 0.84
N LEU A 11 -3.97 9.89 2.16
CA LEU A 11 -4.14 8.55 2.75
C LEU A 11 -5.42 7.88 2.27
N ARG A 12 -6.54 8.63 2.23
CA ARG A 12 -7.81 8.12 1.69
C ARG A 12 -7.69 7.75 0.21
N HIS A 13 -7.00 8.57 -0.58
CA HIS A 13 -6.74 8.28 -1.98
C HIS A 13 -5.94 6.96 -2.14
N ASN A 14 -4.81 6.80 -1.43
CA ASN A 14 -3.99 5.58 -1.48
C ASN A 14 -4.80 4.34 -1.10
N ARG A 15 -5.60 4.43 -0.04
CA ARG A 15 -6.51 3.35 0.37
C ARG A 15 -7.53 3.01 -0.71
N ASN A 16 -8.21 4.02 -1.25
CA ASN A 16 -9.24 3.82 -2.27
C ASN A 16 -8.65 3.21 -3.54
N SER A 17 -7.45 3.65 -3.97
CA SER A 17 -6.72 3.08 -5.11
C SER A 17 -6.34 1.62 -4.86
N ALA A 18 -5.79 1.30 -3.68
CA ALA A 18 -5.47 -0.07 -3.31
C ALA A 18 -6.71 -0.99 -3.29
N ILE A 19 -7.83 -0.50 -2.76
CA ILE A 19 -9.09 -1.23 -2.74
C ILE A 19 -9.61 -1.45 -4.16
N LEU A 20 -9.70 -0.39 -4.97
CA LEU A 20 -10.16 -0.47 -6.36
C LEU A 20 -9.35 -1.50 -7.14
N MET A 21 -8.04 -1.46 -6.96
CA MET A 21 -7.14 -2.43 -7.55
C MET A 21 -7.47 -3.86 -7.06
N LEU A 22 -7.49 -4.12 -5.75
CA LEU A 22 -7.81 -5.46 -5.22
C LEU A 22 -9.16 -5.99 -5.72
N SER A 23 -10.14 -5.10 -5.78
CA SER A 23 -11.45 -5.31 -6.37
C SER A 23 -11.37 -5.74 -7.84
N SER A 24 -10.64 -5.02 -8.68
CA SER A 24 -10.38 -5.40 -10.06
C SER A 24 -9.71 -6.77 -10.17
N MET A 25 -8.77 -7.10 -9.28
CA MET A 25 -8.13 -8.43 -9.28
C MET A 25 -9.12 -9.54 -8.93
N GLN A 26 -9.99 -9.32 -7.95
CA GLN A 26 -10.97 -10.33 -7.56
C GLN A 26 -11.96 -10.61 -8.68
N LEU A 27 -12.35 -9.60 -9.46
CA LEU A 27 -13.22 -9.76 -10.63
C LEU A 27 -12.55 -10.49 -11.78
N LEU A 28 -11.26 -10.23 -12.00
CA LEU A 28 -10.47 -10.98 -12.98
C LEU A 28 -10.30 -12.46 -12.57
N ASN A 29 -10.61 -12.82 -11.31
CA ASN A 29 -10.40 -14.16 -10.76
C ASN A 29 -11.68 -14.87 -10.23
N SER A 30 -12.83 -14.20 -10.06
CA SER A 30 -14.12 -14.77 -9.59
C SER A 30 -15.26 -13.74 -9.42
N ASP A 31 -16.51 -14.22 -9.34
CA ASP A 31 -17.68 -13.47 -8.85
C ASP A 31 -17.58 -13.25 -7.32
N ALA A 32 -17.07 -12.11 -6.85
CA ALA A 32 -16.99 -11.83 -5.40
C ALA A 32 -17.49 -10.43 -5.02
N VAL A 33 -18.31 -10.36 -3.96
CA VAL A 33 -18.81 -9.14 -3.32
C VAL A 33 -17.89 -8.78 -2.15
N ILE A 34 -17.22 -7.63 -2.20
CA ILE A 34 -16.45 -7.11 -1.06
C ILE A 34 -17.36 -6.28 -0.17
N GLN A 35 -17.55 -6.75 1.07
CA GLN A 35 -18.23 -5.99 2.11
C GLN A 35 -17.17 -5.26 2.96
N LEU A 36 -17.02 -3.95 2.72
CA LEU A 36 -16.26 -3.07 3.62
C LEU A 36 -17.26 -2.46 4.60
N ALA A 37 -16.87 -2.42 5.88
CA ALA A 37 -17.74 -2.13 7.03
C ALA A 37 -18.70 -0.92 6.87
N ASP A 38 -18.38 0.05 5.99
CA ASP A 38 -19.19 1.25 5.76
C ASP A 38 -19.28 1.66 4.27
N LYS A 39 -18.84 0.80 3.34
CA LYS A 39 -18.88 1.09 1.89
C LYS A 39 -19.22 -0.16 1.08
N ILE A 40 -20.25 -0.06 0.26
CA ILE A 40 -20.54 -1.06 -0.77
C ILE A 40 -19.72 -0.69 -1.99
N ILE A 41 -18.78 -1.56 -2.35
CA ILE A 41 -18.12 -1.51 -3.65
C ILE A 41 -18.87 -2.53 -4.51
N LEU A 42 -19.77 -2.01 -5.34
CA LEU A 42 -20.54 -2.81 -6.26
C LEU A 42 -19.80 -2.78 -7.58
N ILE A 43 -19.32 -3.94 -7.99
CA ILE A 43 -18.63 -4.07 -9.26
C ILE A 43 -19.37 -5.08 -10.10
N LYS A 44 -19.84 -4.57 -11.23
CA LYS A 44 -20.53 -5.30 -12.27
C LYS A 44 -19.53 -5.60 -13.40
N GLU A 45 -19.91 -6.50 -14.31
CA GLU A 45 -19.11 -6.81 -15.50
C GLU A 45 -18.71 -5.56 -16.32
N ASP A 46 -19.49 -4.48 -16.23
CA ASP A 46 -19.39 -3.27 -17.04
C ASP A 46 -19.15 -1.98 -16.24
N GLU A 47 -19.20 -2.01 -14.90
CA GLU A 47 -19.14 -0.80 -14.09
C GLU A 47 -18.55 -1.05 -12.69
N VAL A 48 -17.61 -0.19 -12.28
CA VAL A 48 -17.23 -0.05 -10.87
C VAL A 48 -18.00 1.11 -10.27
N VAL A 49 -19.02 0.83 -9.45
CA VAL A 49 -19.72 1.86 -8.70
C VAL A 49 -18.93 2.12 -7.42
N PHE A 50 -18.07 3.13 -7.49
CA PHE A 50 -17.44 3.72 -6.31
C PHE A 50 -18.24 4.96 -5.91
N ASN A 51 -18.66 5.04 -4.65
CA ASN A 51 -19.25 6.26 -4.09
C ASN A 51 -18.20 6.99 -3.23
N PRO A 52 -17.24 7.72 -3.85
CA PRO A 52 -16.31 8.55 -3.09
C PRO A 52 -17.11 9.62 -2.36
N LEU A 53 -16.69 9.96 -1.13
CA LEU A 53 -17.17 11.21 -0.55
C LEU A 53 -16.55 12.35 -1.39
N PRO A 54 -17.26 13.46 -1.63
CA PRO A 54 -16.76 14.59 -2.43
C PRO A 54 -15.38 15.13 -2.02
N LYS A 55 -14.98 14.87 -0.77
CA LYS A 55 -13.68 15.21 -0.16
C LYS A 55 -12.52 14.24 -0.47
N ASP A 56 -12.68 13.26 -1.35
CA ASP A 56 -11.66 12.25 -1.68
C ASP A 56 -10.89 12.53 -2.99
N PHE A 57 -11.17 13.65 -3.69
CA PHE A 57 -10.50 14.02 -4.94
C PHE A 57 -9.12 14.66 -4.69
N CYS A 58 -8.05 13.86 -4.69
CA CYS A 58 -6.67 14.33 -4.88
C CYS A 58 -6.16 13.95 -6.28
N VAL A 59 -5.34 14.84 -6.88
CA VAL A 59 -5.10 15.03 -8.32
C VAL A 59 -4.24 13.94 -9.01
N TYR A 60 -3.89 12.84 -8.34
CA TYR A 60 -3.13 11.75 -8.99
C TYR A 60 -4.07 10.73 -9.62
N LYS A 61 -4.27 10.83 -10.94
CA LYS A 61 -4.98 9.82 -11.73
C LYS A 61 -3.99 8.71 -12.12
N TYR A 62 -3.94 7.63 -11.36
CA TYR A 62 -3.51 6.34 -11.92
C TYR A 62 -4.70 5.78 -12.72
N GLY A 63 -4.66 5.93 -14.04
CA GLY A 63 -5.60 5.26 -14.93
C GLY A 63 -5.09 3.86 -15.22
N ILE A 64 -5.82 2.84 -14.79
CA ILE A 64 -5.62 1.47 -15.29
C ILE A 64 -6.58 1.33 -16.48
N ASP A 65 -6.05 0.98 -17.65
CA ASP A 65 -6.88 0.61 -18.80
C ASP A 65 -7.37 -0.83 -18.61
N LEU A 66 -8.60 -0.97 -18.13
CA LEU A 66 -9.22 -2.27 -17.91
C LEU A 66 -9.35 -3.07 -19.22
N ASN A 67 -9.53 -2.40 -20.36
CA ASN A 67 -9.62 -3.11 -21.65
C ASN A 67 -8.28 -3.71 -22.04
N GLN A 68 -7.17 -3.02 -21.73
CA GLN A 68 -5.84 -3.57 -21.93
C GLN A 68 -5.63 -4.84 -21.09
N VAL A 69 -5.96 -4.78 -19.79
CA VAL A 69 -5.81 -5.92 -18.87
C VAL A 69 -6.70 -7.10 -19.27
N ILE A 70 -7.95 -6.83 -19.69
CA ILE A 70 -8.89 -7.85 -20.17
C ILE A 70 -8.40 -8.48 -21.47
N ASN A 71 -7.90 -7.68 -22.43
CA ASN A 71 -7.36 -8.21 -23.69
C ASN A 71 -6.12 -9.08 -23.45
N GLU A 72 -5.23 -8.67 -22.55
CA GLU A 72 -4.07 -9.47 -22.13
C GLU A 72 -4.51 -10.80 -21.48
N TYR A 73 -5.52 -10.75 -20.59
CA TYR A 73 -6.09 -11.95 -19.95
C TYR A 73 -6.72 -12.93 -20.95
N LEU A 74 -7.52 -12.42 -21.88
CA LEU A 74 -8.27 -13.23 -22.83
C LEU A 74 -7.39 -13.83 -23.92
N HIS A 75 -6.25 -13.23 -24.24
CA HIS A 75 -5.44 -13.61 -25.42
C HIS A 75 -4.05 -14.16 -25.08
N GLU A 76 -3.53 -13.94 -23.87
CA GLU A 76 -2.20 -14.39 -23.46
C GLU A 76 -2.20 -14.92 -22.01
N LYS A 77 -2.82 -16.09 -21.78
CA LYS A 77 -2.87 -16.77 -20.46
C LYS A 77 -1.50 -16.88 -19.76
N THR A 78 -0.41 -16.95 -20.51
CA THR A 78 0.97 -17.01 -19.98
C THR A 78 1.44 -15.73 -19.31
N ARG A 79 0.91 -14.55 -19.67
CA ARG A 79 1.29 -13.26 -19.06
C ARG A 79 0.39 -12.83 -17.91
N PHE A 80 -0.75 -13.48 -17.73
CA PHE A 80 -1.69 -13.11 -16.68
C PHE A 80 -1.08 -13.14 -15.28
N THR A 81 -0.28 -14.16 -14.96
CA THR A 81 0.40 -14.26 -13.66
C THR A 81 1.39 -13.11 -13.44
N GLU A 82 2.17 -12.75 -14.47
CA GLU A 82 3.13 -11.64 -14.41
C GLU A 82 2.40 -10.29 -14.26
N SER A 83 1.33 -10.07 -15.04
CA SER A 83 0.49 -8.87 -14.92
C SER A 83 -0.15 -8.78 -13.53
N LEU A 84 -0.60 -9.92 -12.96
CA LEU A 84 -1.15 -9.98 -11.60
C LEU A 84 -0.11 -9.63 -10.53
N GLU A 85 1.13 -10.10 -10.69
CA GLU A 85 2.24 -9.75 -9.81
C GLU A 85 2.58 -8.26 -9.86
N GLU A 86 2.69 -7.67 -11.06
CA GLU A 86 2.92 -6.23 -11.22
C GLU A 86 1.78 -5.40 -10.62
N PHE A 87 0.56 -5.92 -10.71
CA PHE A 87 -0.60 -5.29 -10.12
C PHE A 87 -0.58 -5.35 -8.58
N TYR A 88 -0.21 -6.48 -7.99
CA TYR A 88 0.05 -6.57 -6.54
C TYR A 88 1.16 -5.61 -6.11
N LYS A 89 2.25 -5.52 -6.88
CA LYS A 89 3.34 -4.57 -6.61
C LYS A 89 2.82 -3.13 -6.63
N ALA A 90 1.95 -2.77 -7.58
CA ALA A 90 1.34 -1.44 -7.66
C ALA A 90 0.49 -1.12 -6.43
N ILE A 91 -0.36 -2.05 -5.98
CA ILE A 91 -1.16 -1.92 -4.75
C ILE A 91 -0.26 -1.64 -3.55
N ARG A 92 0.80 -2.43 -3.38
CA ARG A 92 1.72 -2.32 -2.24
C ARG A 92 2.51 -1.02 -2.25
N ARG A 93 2.94 -0.56 -3.43
CA ARG A 93 3.56 0.76 -3.59
C ARG A 93 2.60 1.87 -3.15
N SER A 94 1.36 1.85 -3.62
CA SER A 94 0.37 2.86 -3.23
C SER A 94 0.06 2.81 -1.73
N LEU A 95 -0.21 1.63 -1.18
CA LEU A 95 -0.68 1.50 0.19
C LEU A 95 0.42 1.77 1.23
N ILE A 96 1.64 1.29 1.00
CA ILE A 96 2.73 1.36 1.99
C ILE A 96 3.68 2.49 1.69
N LYS A 97 4.27 2.49 0.48
CA LYS A 97 5.33 3.45 0.13
C LYS A 97 4.77 4.87 0.10
N GLU A 98 3.72 5.11 -0.69
CA GLU A 98 3.18 6.47 -0.83
C GLU A 98 2.56 6.98 0.49
N SER A 99 1.88 6.11 1.25
CA SER A 99 1.34 6.49 2.55
C SER A 99 2.44 6.84 3.54
N PHE A 100 3.53 6.07 3.60
CA PHE A 100 4.66 6.36 4.47
C PHE A 100 5.33 7.69 4.11
N GLU A 101 5.52 8.00 2.82
CA GLU A 101 6.09 9.29 2.39
C GLU A 101 5.20 10.46 2.78
N VAL A 102 3.88 10.32 2.62
CA VAL A 102 2.90 11.33 3.00
C VAL A 102 2.91 11.58 4.51
N VAL A 103 2.93 10.52 5.32
CA VAL A 103 3.00 10.64 6.79
C VAL A 103 4.34 11.21 7.25
N LYS A 104 5.45 10.83 6.60
CA LYS A 104 6.77 11.39 6.89
C LYS A 104 6.81 12.90 6.60
N ALA A 105 6.32 13.32 5.43
CA ALA A 105 6.23 14.73 5.06
C ALA A 105 5.32 15.52 6.02
N TYR A 106 4.22 14.90 6.49
CA TYR A 106 3.38 15.48 7.53
C TYR A 106 4.16 15.71 8.83
N ALA A 107 4.86 14.69 9.32
CA ALA A 107 5.60 14.76 10.57
C ALA A 107 6.78 15.75 10.51
N GLU A 108 7.36 15.97 9.33
CA GLU A 108 8.35 17.02 9.09
C GLU A 108 7.69 18.41 9.16
N TYR A 109 6.55 18.59 8.49
CA TYR A 109 5.80 19.83 8.49
C TYR A 109 5.23 20.23 9.87
N SER A 110 4.71 19.26 10.62
CA SER A 110 4.11 19.46 11.95
C SER A 110 5.12 19.42 13.10
N ASN A 111 6.42 19.37 12.80
CA ASN A 111 7.49 19.18 13.79
C ASN A 111 7.33 17.93 14.69
N SER A 112 6.58 16.93 14.23
CA SER A 112 6.31 15.66 14.96
C SER A 112 7.21 14.51 14.50
N SER A 113 8.33 14.81 13.84
CA SER A 113 9.27 13.83 13.28
C SER A 113 9.92 12.94 14.34
N SER A 114 10.16 13.46 15.55
CA SER A 114 10.63 12.66 16.69
C SER A 114 9.55 11.67 17.13
N GLY A 115 8.30 12.13 17.27
CA GLY A 115 7.15 11.29 17.58
C GLY A 115 6.97 10.16 16.58
N LEU A 116 7.05 10.46 15.28
CA LEU A 116 6.97 9.46 14.22
C LEU A 116 8.06 8.39 14.35
N LYS A 117 9.31 8.79 14.62
CA LYS A 117 10.45 7.86 14.77
C LYS A 117 10.35 6.99 16.02
N CYS A 118 9.60 7.42 17.02
CA CYS A 118 9.33 6.65 18.23
C CYS A 118 8.19 5.63 18.06
N CYS A 119 7.43 5.67 16.97
CA CYS A 119 6.36 4.71 16.71
C CYS A 119 6.94 3.29 16.55
N PRO A 120 6.37 2.25 17.21
CA PRO A 120 6.90 0.88 17.14
C PRO A 120 6.99 0.31 15.71
N TRP A 121 6.10 0.73 14.83
CA TRP A 121 6.04 0.30 13.43
C TRP A 121 7.01 1.06 12.51
N TYR A 122 7.58 2.18 12.94
CA TYR A 122 8.26 3.12 12.05
C TYR A 122 9.46 2.50 11.32
N GLN A 123 10.37 1.87 12.07
CA GLN A 123 11.57 1.27 11.47
C GLN A 123 11.20 0.10 10.55
N PHE A 124 10.13 -0.62 10.88
CA PHE A 124 9.65 -1.75 10.08
C PHE A 124 9.08 -1.25 8.76
N ALA A 125 8.19 -0.26 8.83
CA ALA A 125 7.62 0.40 7.66
C ALA A 125 8.70 1.06 6.79
N ARG A 126 9.73 1.67 7.38
CA ARG A 126 10.83 2.29 6.64
C ARG A 126 11.63 1.27 5.83
N ILE A 127 12.00 0.15 6.45
CA ILE A 127 12.72 -0.94 5.76
C ILE A 127 11.85 -1.53 4.65
N LEU A 128 10.57 -1.79 4.95
CA LEU A 128 9.63 -2.35 3.98
C LEU A 128 9.39 -1.40 2.79
N ARG A 129 9.17 -0.11 3.06
CA ARG A 129 9.05 0.95 2.05
C ARG A 129 10.27 0.99 1.14
N ASN A 130 11.48 0.85 1.69
CA ASN A 130 12.71 0.84 0.90
C ASN A 130 12.75 -0.34 -0.06
N ALA A 131 12.43 -1.54 0.42
CA ALA A 131 12.36 -2.73 -0.43
C ALA A 131 11.30 -2.59 -1.55
N ILE A 132 10.11 -2.08 -1.23
CA ILE A 132 9.02 -1.82 -2.20
C ILE A 132 9.39 -0.75 -3.25
N SER A 133 10.23 0.23 -2.88
CA SER A 133 10.58 1.36 -3.75
C SER A 133 11.49 0.98 -4.92
N HIS A 134 12.23 -0.12 -4.80
CA HIS A 134 13.14 -0.60 -5.81
C HIS A 134 12.51 -1.77 -6.58
N ASP A 135 13.08 -2.95 -6.39
CA ASP A 135 12.82 -4.19 -7.10
C ASP A 135 12.17 -5.25 -6.20
N PHE A 136 11.52 -4.81 -5.10
CA PHE A 136 10.94 -5.69 -4.09
C PHE A 136 11.96 -6.60 -3.41
N HIS A 137 13.23 -6.22 -3.37
CA HIS A 137 14.27 -6.92 -2.61
C HIS A 137 14.65 -6.14 -1.36
N PHE A 138 14.96 -6.85 -0.29
CA PHE A 138 15.57 -6.25 0.89
C PHE A 138 16.99 -5.82 0.58
N ARG A 139 17.26 -4.52 0.72
CA ARG A 139 18.60 -3.95 0.60
C ARG A 139 18.93 -3.18 1.87
N PHE A 140 19.63 -3.84 2.79
CA PHE A 140 20.00 -3.27 4.08
C PHE A 140 21.31 -2.50 3.97
N ASN A 141 21.30 -1.24 4.41
CA ASN A 141 22.54 -0.47 4.59
C ASN A 141 23.15 -0.73 5.99
N LYS A 142 24.32 -0.12 6.25
CA LYS A 142 25.01 -0.26 7.55
C LYS A 142 24.15 0.14 8.74
N TYR A 143 23.30 1.16 8.60
CA TYR A 143 22.39 1.60 9.66
C TYR A 143 21.26 0.58 9.89
N ASP A 144 20.66 0.06 8.81
CA ASP A 144 19.60 -0.95 8.91
C ASP A 144 20.10 -2.20 9.66
N LEU A 145 21.32 -2.65 9.37
CA LEU A 145 21.93 -3.80 10.03
C LEU A 145 22.08 -3.62 11.55
N THR A 146 22.19 -2.39 12.07
CA THR A 146 22.23 -2.13 13.52
C THR A 146 20.88 -2.24 14.20
N LEU A 147 19.79 -2.20 13.43
CA LEU A 147 18.41 -2.27 13.93
C LEU A 147 17.83 -3.69 13.86
N LEU A 148 18.48 -4.60 13.12
CA LEU A 148 18.00 -5.95 12.91
C LEU A 148 18.48 -6.90 14.02
N PRO A 149 17.68 -7.91 14.42
CA PRO A 149 16.35 -8.23 13.88
C PRO A 149 15.26 -7.26 14.36
N LEU A 150 14.28 -7.01 13.49
CA LEU A 150 13.17 -6.12 13.80
C LEU A 150 11.85 -6.88 13.68
N THR A 151 11.09 -6.91 14.77
CA THR A 151 9.81 -7.62 14.84
C THR A 151 8.66 -6.64 14.99
N TRP A 152 7.63 -6.81 14.16
CA TRP A 152 6.37 -6.08 14.26
C TRP A 152 5.21 -7.01 13.85
N HIS A 153 4.15 -7.08 14.66
CA HIS A 153 3.00 -7.99 14.45
C HIS A 153 3.41 -9.45 14.17
N ASN A 154 4.35 -9.98 14.97
CA ASN A 154 4.92 -11.33 14.83
C ASN A 154 5.68 -11.60 13.53
N VAL A 155 5.86 -10.59 12.68
CA VAL A 155 6.72 -10.67 11.49
C VAL A 155 8.08 -10.11 11.84
N THR A 156 9.13 -10.88 11.56
CA THR A 156 10.50 -10.49 11.87
C THR A 156 11.31 -10.31 10.59
N ILE A 157 11.85 -9.11 10.38
CA ILE A 157 12.88 -8.85 9.37
C ILE A 157 14.23 -9.19 9.98
N GLN A 158 14.99 -10.04 9.31
CA GLN A 158 16.30 -10.51 9.77
C GLN A 158 17.40 -10.06 8.80
N SER A 159 18.64 -9.95 9.27
CA SER A 159 19.79 -9.60 8.42
C SER A 159 20.03 -10.61 7.30
N ALA A 160 19.71 -11.89 7.54
CA ALA A 160 19.79 -12.96 6.54
C ALA A 160 18.86 -12.77 5.34
N MET A 161 17.88 -11.85 5.44
CA MET A 161 17.00 -11.51 4.31
C MET A 161 17.66 -10.54 3.32
N HIS A 162 18.92 -10.14 3.50
CA HIS A 162 19.62 -9.26 2.56
C HIS A 162 19.63 -9.85 1.14
N ASP A 163 19.36 -9.00 0.15
CA ASP A 163 19.18 -9.35 -1.26
C ASP A 163 18.13 -10.44 -1.53
N GLN A 164 17.28 -10.76 -0.54
CA GLN A 164 16.13 -11.64 -0.75
C GLN A 164 14.94 -10.83 -1.26
N GLN A 165 14.19 -11.43 -2.17
CA GLN A 165 12.88 -10.91 -2.57
C GLN A 165 11.95 -10.87 -1.36
N LEU A 166 11.12 -9.83 -1.27
CA LEU A 166 10.08 -9.69 -0.26
C LEU A 166 9.15 -10.90 -0.33
N SER A 167 9.08 -11.65 0.77
CA SER A 167 8.18 -12.78 0.87
C SER A 167 6.73 -12.32 1.09
N GLY A 168 5.79 -13.18 0.67
CA GLY A 168 4.36 -12.96 0.88
C GLY A 168 3.97 -12.82 2.35
N ASP A 169 4.73 -13.41 3.27
CA ASP A 169 4.46 -13.32 4.72
C ASP A 169 4.74 -11.91 5.26
N VAL A 170 5.88 -11.33 4.88
CA VAL A 170 6.27 -9.97 5.31
C VAL A 170 5.42 -8.90 4.64
N LEU A 171 4.97 -9.16 3.41
CA LEU A 171 4.13 -8.27 2.63
C LEU A 171 2.68 -8.78 2.52
N SER A 172 2.21 -9.52 3.53
CA SER A 172 0.86 -10.06 3.51
C SER A 172 -0.19 -8.95 3.54
N HIS A 173 -1.42 -9.27 3.14
CA HIS A 173 -2.50 -8.28 3.11
C HIS A 173 -2.77 -7.69 4.50
N GLY A 174 -2.85 -8.54 5.53
CA GLY A 174 -3.04 -8.09 6.91
C GLY A 174 -1.94 -7.15 7.38
N ILE A 175 -0.68 -7.55 7.22
CA ILE A 175 0.48 -6.73 7.64
C ILE A 175 0.50 -5.37 6.93
N SER A 176 0.22 -5.35 5.63
CA SER A 176 0.17 -4.11 4.88
C SER A 176 -0.98 -3.20 5.32
N TRP A 177 -2.14 -3.79 5.61
CA TRP A 177 -3.30 -3.04 6.08
C TRP A 177 -3.11 -2.47 7.49
N ASP A 178 -2.56 -3.27 8.40
CA ASP A 178 -2.24 -2.86 9.76
C ASP A 178 -1.23 -1.70 9.75
N LEU A 179 -0.18 -1.77 8.91
CA LEU A 179 0.78 -0.67 8.76
C LEU A 179 0.12 0.61 8.26
N TYR A 180 -0.80 0.50 7.29
CA TYR A 180 -1.56 1.65 6.80
C TYR A 180 -2.42 2.26 7.92
N ASN A 181 -3.09 1.44 8.74
CA ASN A 181 -3.92 1.93 9.84
C ASN A 181 -3.10 2.64 10.90
N GLU A 182 -1.91 2.13 11.23
CA GLU A 182 -0.95 2.77 12.13
C GLU A 182 -0.50 4.15 11.62
N MET A 183 -0.25 4.27 10.30
CA MET A 183 0.06 5.55 9.66
C MET A 183 -1.11 6.54 9.76
N VAL A 184 -2.33 6.08 9.52
CA VAL A 184 -3.56 6.90 9.68
C VAL A 184 -3.73 7.34 11.14
N GLN A 185 -3.52 6.43 12.08
CA GLN A 185 -3.63 6.72 13.51
C GLN A 185 -2.62 7.77 13.96
N PHE A 186 -1.37 7.68 13.50
CA PHE A 186 -0.36 8.69 13.79
C PHE A 186 -0.81 10.10 13.36
N VAL A 187 -1.32 10.24 12.13
CA VAL A 187 -1.83 11.53 11.61
C VAL A 187 -3.07 12.01 12.36
N ASN A 188 -3.90 11.11 12.88
CA ASN A 188 -5.07 11.51 13.65
C ASN A 188 -4.70 12.03 15.05
N CYS A 189 -3.65 11.49 15.66
CA CYS A 189 -3.19 11.88 17.00
C CYS A 189 -2.29 13.12 17.03
N HIS A 190 -1.71 13.53 15.90
CA HIS A 190 -0.82 14.68 15.77
C HIS A 190 -1.37 15.72 14.79
#